data_AF-A0A9D5U4U8-F1
#
_entry.id   AF-A0A9D5U4U8-F1
#
_cell.length_a   1.000
_cell.length_b   1.000
_cell.length_c   1.000
_cell.angle_alpha   90.00
_cell.angle_beta   90.00
_cell.angle_gamma   90.00
#
_symmetry.space_group_name_H-M   'P 1'
#
loop_
_entity.id
_entity.type
_entity.pdbx_description
1 polymer ?
#
loop_
_entity_poly.entity_id
_entity_poly.type
_entity_poly.pdbx_seq_one_letter_code
_entity_poly.pdbx_strand_id
1 'polypeptide(L)'
;MYETYIRPPEFELYDLREDPCERNNLAGRQEMAKMEARLKKALLEWRKETRDPLLDGEELARLLAEHDALMARVEAARRDGADSRRITQLRQFRAGYHIPARKRE
;
A
#
# COMPACT_ATOMS: atom_id res chain seq x y z
N MET A 1 3.87 16.63 14.57
CA MET A 1 3.92 15.15 14.71
C MET A 1 2.69 14.43 14.14
N TYR A 2 1.51 15.06 14.01
CA TYR A 2 0.31 14.40 13.45
C TYR A 2 0.09 14.61 11.94
N GLU A 3 0.70 15.62 11.33
CA GLU A 3 0.38 16.03 9.97
C GLU A 3 0.84 15.03 8.90
N THR A 4 2.03 14.45 9.05
CA THR A 4 2.56 13.38 8.17
C THR A 4 1.69 12.13 8.19
N TYR A 5 1.01 11.84 9.30
CA TYR A 5 0.13 10.68 9.41
C TYR A 5 -1.22 10.89 8.71
N ILE A 6 -1.67 12.15 8.64
CA ILE A 6 -2.93 12.53 7.98
C ILE A 6 -2.70 12.74 6.48
N ARG A 7 -1.51 13.24 6.10
CA ARG A 7 -1.10 13.52 4.73
C ARG A 7 0.33 13.05 4.53
N PRO A 8 0.55 11.74 4.36
CA PRO A 8 1.88 11.24 4.10
C PRO A 8 2.38 11.78 2.76
N PRO A 9 3.69 12.05 2.64
CA PRO A 9 4.29 12.32 1.36
C PRO A 9 4.17 11.08 0.46
N GLU A 10 4.24 11.29 -0.86
CA GLU A 10 4.16 10.19 -1.83
C GLU A 10 5.26 9.13 -1.62
N PHE A 11 6.45 9.57 -1.18
CA PHE A 11 7.59 8.71 -0.94
C PHE A 11 8.22 8.98 0.42
N GLU A 12 8.63 7.89 1.07
CA GLU A 12 9.44 7.91 2.29
C GLU A 12 10.69 7.06 2.08
N LEU A 13 11.83 7.53 2.60
CA LEU A 13 13.12 6.86 2.48
C LEU A 13 13.80 6.84 3.85
N TYR A 14 14.13 5.65 4.34
CA TYR A 14 14.75 5.47 5.65
C TYR A 14 16.07 4.71 5.53
N ASP A 15 17.09 5.12 6.30
CA ASP A 15 18.28 4.29 6.52
C ASP A 15 18.05 3.41 7.74
N LEU A 16 17.71 2.14 7.52
CA LEU A 16 17.36 1.22 8.61
C LEU A 16 18.53 0.87 9.54
N ARG A 17 19.78 1.20 9.18
CA ARG A 17 20.93 0.99 10.06
C ARG A 17 21.03 2.07 11.13
N GLU A 18 20.84 3.32 10.71
CA GLU A 18 20.92 4.49 11.59
C GLU A 18 19.56 4.83 12.22
N ASP A 19 18.46 4.48 11.54
CA ASP A 19 17.09 4.71 11.97
C ASP A 19 16.23 3.43 11.85
N PRO A 20 16.43 2.43 12.72
CA PRO A 20 15.66 1.19 12.70
C PRO A 20 14.16 1.37 12.99
N CYS A 21 13.77 2.53 13.53
CA CYS A 21 12.38 2.85 13.88
C CYS A 21 11.69 3.74 12.82
N GLU A 22 12.34 4.01 11.68
CA GLU A 22 11.77 4.73 10.54
C GLU A 22 11.15 6.09 10.92
N ARG A 23 11.83 6.83 11.80
CA ARG A 23 11.36 8.12 12.31
C ARG A 23 11.81 9.30 11.48
N ASN A 24 12.89 9.15 10.71
CA ASN A 24 13.54 10.22 9.98
C ASN A 24 13.45 9.96 8.46
N ASN A 25 12.41 10.52 7.85
CA ASN A 25 12.25 10.44 6.40
C ASN A 25 13.34 11.28 5.69
N LEU A 26 14.09 10.62 4.82
CA LEU A 26 15.18 11.17 4.02
C LEU A 26 14.79 11.46 2.56
N ALA A 27 13.54 11.18 2.17
CA ALA A 27 13.07 11.42 0.81
C ALA A 27 13.13 12.91 0.45
N GLY A 28 13.51 13.20 -0.80
CA GLY A 28 13.63 14.57 -1.32
C GLY A 28 14.91 15.30 -0.90
N ARG A 29 15.75 14.71 -0.04
CA ARG A 29 17.05 15.29 0.33
C ARG A 29 18.05 15.15 -0.82
N GLN A 30 18.78 16.21 -1.13
CA GLN A 30 19.68 16.25 -2.29
C GLN A 30 20.78 15.19 -2.20
N GLU A 31 21.31 14.95 -1.00
CA GLU A 31 22.31 13.93 -0.70
C GLU A 31 21.79 12.49 -0.95
N MET A 32 20.48 12.28 -0.87
CA MET A 32 19.84 10.97 -1.07
C MET A 32 19.29 10.77 -2.48
N ALA A 33 19.31 11.79 -3.34
CA ALA A 33 18.65 11.75 -4.65
C ALA A 33 19.06 10.54 -5.51
N LYS A 34 20.35 10.17 -5.51
CA LYS A 34 20.84 9.00 -6.26
C LYS A 34 20.29 7.68 -5.71
N MET A 35 20.24 7.53 -4.39
CA MET A 35 19.72 6.32 -3.74
C MET A 35 18.20 6.23 -3.93
N GLU A 36 17.50 7.34 -3.74
CA GLU A 36 16.06 7.45 -3.94
C GLU A 36 15.66 7.07 -5.38
N ALA A 37 16.32 7.63 -6.38
CA ALA A 37 16.07 7.31 -7.79
C ALA A 37 16.30 5.82 -8.09
N ARG A 38 17.36 5.22 -7.54
CA ARG A 38 17.66 3.79 -7.70
C ARG A 38 16.55 2.93 -7.11
N LEU A 39 16.10 3.24 -5.89
CA LEU A 39 15.09 2.45 -5.19
C LEU A 39 13.71 2.61 -5.82
N LYS A 40 13.32 3.83 -6.23
CA LYS A 40 12.08 4.06 -6.99
C LYS A 40 12.04 3.25 -8.28
N LYS A 41 13.16 3.21 -9.01
CA LYS A 41 13.29 2.41 -10.23
C LYS A 41 13.13 0.92 -9.94
N ALA A 42 13.86 0.39 -8.97
CA ALA A 42 13.79 -1.02 -8.59
C ALA A 42 12.36 -1.42 -8.13
N LEU A 43 11.70 -0.55 -7.37
CA LEU A 43 10.31 -0.75 -6.96
C LEU A 43 9.37 -0.80 -8.17
N LEU A 44 9.46 0.17 -9.08
CA LEU A 44 8.62 0.20 -10.28
C LEU A 44 8.85 -1.03 -11.18
N GLU A 45 10.12 -1.44 -11.35
CA GLU A 45 10.46 -2.66 -12.11
C GLU A 45 9.82 -3.89 -11.47
N TRP A 46 9.96 -4.06 -10.16
CA TRP A 46 9.32 -5.16 -9.44
C TRP A 46 7.79 -5.14 -9.58
N ARG A 47 7.15 -3.98 -9.41
CA ARG A 47 5.69 -3.83 -9.58
C ARG A 47 5.23 -4.27 -10.98
N LYS A 48 6.01 -3.94 -12.02
CA LYS A 48 5.75 -4.40 -13.40
C LYS A 48 5.95 -5.91 -13.55
N GLU A 49 7.06 -6.44 -13.02
CA GLU A 49 7.37 -7.88 -13.07
C GLU A 49 6.27 -8.73 -12.42
N THR A 50 5.71 -8.26 -11.30
CA THR A 50 4.65 -8.95 -10.56
C THR A 50 3.25 -8.64 -11.06
N ARG A 51 3.12 -7.85 -12.14
CA ARG A 51 1.82 -7.40 -12.70
C ARG A 51 0.93 -6.75 -11.64
N ASP A 52 1.47 -5.76 -10.94
CA ASP A 52 0.75 -5.00 -9.94
C ASP A 52 -0.50 -4.34 -10.56
N PRO A 53 -1.71 -4.69 -10.08
CA PRO A 53 -2.98 -4.15 -10.61
C PRO A 53 -3.12 -2.65 -10.38
N LEU A 54 -2.41 -2.11 -9.39
CA LEU A 54 -2.45 -0.68 -9.06
C LEU A 54 -1.66 0.17 -10.07
N LEU A 55 -1.00 -0.47 -11.05
CA LEU A 55 -0.41 0.22 -12.21
C LEU A 55 -1.42 0.40 -13.35
N ASP A 56 -2.52 -0.35 -13.36
CA ASP A 56 -3.57 -0.25 -14.36
C ASP A 56 -4.67 0.69 -13.88
N GLY A 57 -4.98 1.71 -14.69
CA GLY A 57 -5.92 2.77 -14.29
C GLY A 57 -7.37 2.29 -14.18
N GLU A 58 -7.79 1.35 -15.03
CA GLU A 58 -9.15 0.82 -15.00
C GLU A 58 -9.34 -0.12 -13.80
N GLU A 59 -8.37 -1.00 -13.56
CA GLU A 59 -8.37 -1.91 -12.43
C GLU A 59 -8.26 -1.15 -11.10
N LEU A 60 -7.43 -0.10 -11.03
CA LEU A 60 -7.36 0.78 -9.86
C LEU A 60 -8.72 1.44 -9.59
N ALA A 61 -9.38 1.98 -10.62
CA ALA A 61 -10.71 2.59 -10.46
C ALA A 61 -11.75 1.58 -9.95
N ARG A 62 -11.73 0.35 -10.47
CA ARG A 62 -12.59 -0.75 -9.99
C ARG A 62 -12.34 -1.05 -8.51
N LEU A 63 -11.08 -1.22 -8.12
CA LEU A 63 -10.70 -1.53 -6.74
C LEU A 63 -11.08 -0.41 -5.76
N LEU A 64 -10.91 0.86 -6.16
CA LEU A 64 -11.33 2.02 -5.35
C LEU A 64 -12.85 2.02 -5.15
N ALA A 65 -13.63 1.80 -6.21
CA ALA A 65 -15.09 1.73 -6.11
C ALA A 65 -15.57 0.59 -5.18
N GLU A 66 -14.91 -0.57 -5.24
CA GLU A 66 -15.20 -1.70 -4.36
C GLU A 66 -14.87 -1.41 -2.89
N HIS A 67 -13.72 -0.78 -2.65
CA HIS A 67 -13.32 -0.32 -1.32
C HIS A 67 -14.34 0.68 -0.75
N ASP A 68 -14.72 1.69 -1.53
CA ASP A 68 -15.65 2.73 -1.08
C ASP A 68 -17.04 2.15 -0.77
N ALA A 69 -17.52 1.21 -1.60
CA ALA A 69 -18.77 0.49 -1.35
C ALA A 69 -18.70 -0.38 -0.08
N LEU A 70 -17.57 -1.04 0.19
CA LEU A 70 -17.36 -1.80 1.41
C LEU A 70 -17.35 -0.88 2.64
N MET A 71 -16.63 0.24 2.58
CA MET A 71 -16.55 1.19 3.67
C MET A 71 -17.90 1.82 3.99
N ALA A 72 -18.68 2.18 2.97
CA ALA A 72 -20.06 2.66 3.15
C ALA A 72 -20.95 1.63 3.84
N ARG A 73 -20.81 0.34 3.51
CA ARG A 73 -21.53 -0.77 4.19
C ARG A 73 -21.11 -0.93 5.64
N VAL A 74 -19.81 -0.85 5.92
CA VAL A 74 -19.28 -0.92 7.29
C VAL A 74 -19.81 0.26 8.13
N GLU A 75 -19.84 1.46 7.56
CA GLU A 75 -20.40 2.63 8.23
C GLU A 75 -21.90 2.51 8.49
N ALA A 76 -22.68 2.03 7.52
CA ALA A 76 -24.11 1.78 7.70
C ALA A 76 -24.36 0.77 8.84
N ALA A 77 -23.65 -0.37 8.82
CA ALA A 77 -23.76 -1.39 9.86
C ALA A 77 -23.39 -0.86 11.26
N ARG A 78 -22.40 0.03 11.36
CA ARG A 78 -22.04 0.70 12.62
C ARG A 78 -23.13 1.64 13.12
N ARG A 79 -23.84 2.34 12.23
CA ARG A 79 -24.95 3.24 12.59
C ARG A 79 -26.17 2.47 13.10
N ASP A 80 -26.43 1.29 12.54
CA ASP A 80 -27.60 0.47 12.88
C ASP A 80 -27.43 -0.34 14.18
N GLY A 81 -26.33 -0.16 14.93
CA GLY A 81 -26.07 -0.84 16.20
C GLY A 81 -25.85 -2.36 16.05
N ALA A 82 -25.63 -2.85 14.83
CA ALA A 82 -25.41 -4.27 14.57
C ALA A 82 -24.04 -4.70 15.12
N ASP A 83 -24.07 -5.64 16.07
CA ASP A 83 -22.92 -6.23 16.76
C ASP A 83 -21.79 -6.55 15.76
N SER A 84 -20.63 -5.91 15.96
CA SER A 84 -19.45 -5.92 15.05
C SER A 84 -18.78 -7.29 14.89
N ARG A 85 -19.40 -8.36 15.40
CA ARG A 85 -18.91 -9.75 15.35
C ARG A 85 -19.17 -10.45 14.01
N ARG A 86 -20.01 -9.91 13.12
CA ARG A 86 -20.28 -10.49 11.79
C ARG A 86 -19.30 -10.07 10.69
N ILE A 87 -18.53 -9.00 10.91
CA ILE A 87 -17.64 -8.42 9.88
C ILE A 87 -16.33 -9.21 9.72
N THR A 88 -16.04 -10.16 10.62
CA THR A 88 -14.80 -10.94 10.64
C THR A 88 -14.80 -12.16 9.69
N GLN A 89 -15.82 -12.32 8.84
CA GLN A 89 -15.93 -13.46 7.93
C GLN A 89 -15.79 -13.11 6.44
N LEU A 90 -15.01 -12.07 6.13
CA LEU A 90 -14.52 -11.78 4.77
C LEU A 90 -13.01 -12.05 4.65
N ARG A 91 -12.57 -13.21 5.17
CA ARG A 91 -11.25 -13.79 4.88
C ARG A 91 -11.27 -14.74 3.67
N GLN A 92 -12.40 -14.80 2.94
CA GLN A 92 -12.56 -15.69 1.80
C GLN A 92 -13.18 -14.91 0.63
N PHE A 93 -12.35 -14.10 -0.03
CA PHE A 93 -12.47 -13.95 -1.48
C PHE A 93 -11.12 -14.26 -2.11
N ARG A 94 -11.21 -15.07 -3.15
CA ARG A 94 -10.26 -16.07 -3.62
C ARG A 94 -9.60 -15.59 -4.90
N ALA A 95 -8.31 -15.89 -5.02
CA ALA A 95 -7.52 -16.09 -6.24
C ALA A 95 -7.39 -14.91 -7.22
N GLY A 96 -6.19 -14.33 -7.28
CA GLY A 96 -5.78 -13.45 -8.38
C GLY A 96 -4.29 -13.11 -8.41
N TYR A 97 -3.66 -12.88 -7.26
CA TYR A 97 -2.23 -12.53 -7.22
C TYR A 97 -1.37 -13.75 -6.89
N HIS A 98 -1.10 -14.56 -7.92
CA HIS A 98 0.01 -15.51 -7.88
C HIS A 98 1.29 -14.74 -8.28
N ILE A 99 2.09 -14.34 -7.29
CA ILE A 99 3.47 -13.90 -7.53
C ILE A 99 4.31 -15.18 -7.65
N PRO A 100 4.79 -15.56 -8.85
CA PRO A 100 5.64 -16.74 -8.98
C PRO A 100 6.94 -16.50 -8.21
N ALA A 101 7.25 -17.40 -7.27
CA ALA A 101 8.54 -17.38 -6.59
C ALA A 101 9.66 -17.61 -7.62
N ARG A 102 10.56 -16.63 -7.79
CA ARG A 102 11.81 -16.85 -8.53
C ARG A 102 12.56 -18.00 -7.85
N LYS A 103 12.77 -19.11 -8.58
CA LYS A 103 13.83 -20.05 -8.24
C LYS A 103 15.15 -19.28 -8.29
N ARG A 104 15.90 -19.31 -7.19
CA ARG A 104 17.31 -18.93 -7.19
C ARG A 104 18.06 -20.08 -7.86
N GLU A 105 18.71 -19.79 -8.99
CA GLU A 105 19.84 -20.57 -9.49
C GLU A 105 21.13 -20.03 -8.86
#